data_AF-A0A432FC56-F1
#
_entry.id   AF-A0A432FC56-F1
#
_cell.length_a   1.000
_cell.length_b   1.000
_cell.length_c   1.000
_cell.angle_alpha   90.00
_cell.angle_beta   90.00
_cell.angle_gamma   90.00
#
_symmetry.space_group_name_H-M   'P 1'
#
loop_
_entity.id
_entity.type
_entity.pdbx_description
1 polymer ?
#
loop_
_entity_poly.entity_id
_entity_poly.type
_entity_poly.pdbx_seq_one_letter_code
_entity_poly.pdbx_strand_id
1 'polypeptide(L)'
;MTYVNLFILGLQEVYAHWFRSVLTMLGVVLGVASVVTMSAIVEGLEKSMRDNIIIYGGLNKVLIRDSDPPDYQDHIADTSPGKTLNDVYALKRGATLLSLVSPEMGHRARITYQRRSCYPSEFIGAWPVVLEMNRHTLQYGRFFNELDEREAKPVCVIGAHIRNRLFGDPESTDQEINPVGKIIHINRQPFTVIGMFTEYMTDAERKRRELERQKRNNRTGPKRHTGYRFRRDGFHHKNNVVYIPINTMWMRFKLSSGTDDTPEPNLTDIDIKVADLNYMEKALDQVRNILLHTHKGVEDFEFSTYASRIASAEKRIKNANLIGLIISALSLFVGGIGIMNIMLASIN
;
A
#
# COMPACT_ATOMS: atom_id res chain seq x y z
N MET A 1 -47.52 -26.19 -33.01
CA MET A 1 -47.08 -26.00 -34.41
C MET A 1 -47.04 -24.54 -34.81
N THR A 2 -48.00 -23.71 -34.40
CA THR A 2 -48.10 -22.29 -34.83
C THR A 2 -46.97 -21.39 -34.31
N TYR A 3 -46.59 -21.49 -33.02
CA TYR A 3 -45.53 -20.65 -32.43
C TYR A 3 -44.12 -20.98 -32.97
N VAL A 4 -43.86 -22.26 -33.24
CA VAL A 4 -42.57 -22.72 -33.81
C VAL A 4 -42.42 -22.18 -35.24
N ASN A 5 -43.49 -22.26 -36.05
CA ASN A 5 -43.47 -21.70 -37.39
C ASN A 5 -43.35 -20.16 -37.38
N LEU A 6 -44.02 -19.46 -36.45
CA LEU A 6 -43.86 -18.01 -36.29
C LEU A 6 -42.42 -17.61 -35.96
N PHE A 7 -41.76 -18.39 -35.10
CA PHE A 7 -40.38 -18.16 -34.72
C PHE A 7 -39.41 -18.40 -35.87
N ILE A 8 -39.62 -19.47 -36.66
CA ILE A 8 -38.82 -19.78 -37.85
C ILE A 8 -38.98 -18.67 -38.92
N LEU A 9 -40.21 -18.19 -39.14
CA LEU A 9 -40.47 -17.08 -40.05
C LEU A 9 -39.77 -15.79 -39.59
N GLY A 10 -39.81 -15.48 -38.29
CA GLY A 10 -39.08 -14.34 -37.73
C GLY A 10 -37.56 -14.43 -37.91
N LEU A 11 -36.98 -15.62 -37.78
CA LEU A 11 -35.55 -15.86 -38.04
C LEU A 11 -35.18 -15.72 -39.53
N GLN A 12 -36.05 -16.17 -40.43
CA GLN A 12 -35.85 -16.01 -41.87
C GLN A 12 -35.87 -14.54 -42.28
N GLU A 13 -36.76 -13.74 -41.69
CA GLU A 13 -36.83 -12.28 -41.92
C GLU A 13 -35.57 -11.55 -41.46
N VAL A 14 -35.06 -11.92 -40.28
CA VAL A 14 -33.78 -11.39 -39.75
C VAL A 14 -32.61 -11.75 -40.65
N TYR A 15 -32.62 -12.97 -41.23
CA TYR A 15 -31.59 -13.43 -42.16
C TYR A 15 -31.68 -12.73 -43.52
N ALA A 16 -32.89 -12.48 -44.02
CA ALA A 16 -33.12 -11.73 -45.26
C ALA A 16 -32.59 -10.29 -45.16
N HIS A 17 -32.76 -9.64 -44.00
CA HIS A 17 -32.26 -8.29 -43.73
C HIS A 17 -31.04 -8.26 -42.79
N TRP A 18 -30.02 -9.06 -43.11
CA TRP A 18 -28.84 -9.25 -42.26
C TRP A 18 -28.11 -7.94 -41.90
N PHE A 19 -27.93 -7.00 -42.83
CA PHE A 19 -27.21 -5.74 -42.59
C PHE A 19 -27.92 -4.85 -41.56
N ARG A 20 -29.26 -4.80 -41.63
CA ARG A 20 -30.12 -4.02 -40.74
C ARG A 20 -30.09 -4.59 -39.31
N SER A 21 -30.21 -5.91 -39.21
CA SER A 21 -30.15 -6.66 -37.96
C SER A 21 -28.78 -6.52 -37.28
N VAL A 22 -27.69 -6.57 -38.04
CA VAL A 22 -26.33 -6.36 -37.51
C VAL A 22 -26.14 -4.94 -36.99
N LEU A 23 -26.57 -3.91 -37.74
CA LEU A 23 -26.35 -2.51 -37.36
C LEU A 23 -27.13 -2.13 -36.08
N THR A 24 -28.35 -2.63 -35.92
CA THR A 24 -29.16 -2.44 -34.70
C THR A 24 -28.58 -3.17 -33.50
N MET A 25 -28.18 -4.43 -33.66
CA MET A 25 -27.51 -5.19 -32.59
C MET A 25 -26.19 -4.55 -32.17
N LEU A 26 -25.39 -4.06 -33.12
CA LEU A 26 -24.12 -3.40 -32.83
C LEU A 26 -24.31 -2.15 -31.98
N GLY A 27 -25.33 -1.33 -32.26
CA GLY A 27 -25.66 -0.16 -31.44
C GLY A 27 -25.97 -0.51 -29.98
N VAL A 28 -26.79 -1.55 -29.76
CA VAL A 28 -27.12 -2.03 -28.40
C VAL A 28 -25.89 -2.63 -27.72
N VAL A 29 -25.11 -3.44 -28.42
CA VAL A 29 -23.92 -4.10 -27.88
C VAL A 29 -22.86 -3.08 -27.48
N LEU A 30 -22.57 -2.08 -28.33
CA LEU A 30 -21.63 -1.02 -27.99
C LEU A 30 -22.16 -0.15 -26.83
N GLY A 31 -23.48 0.10 -26.82
CA GLY A 31 -24.20 0.73 -25.71
C GLY A 31 -23.89 0.07 -24.37
N VAL A 32 -24.32 -1.18 -24.24
CA VAL A 32 -24.16 -1.96 -23.00
C VAL A 32 -22.68 -2.17 -22.66
N ALA A 33 -21.83 -2.45 -23.66
CA ALA A 33 -20.40 -2.65 -23.43
C ALA A 33 -19.72 -1.40 -22.84
N SER A 34 -20.10 -0.20 -23.29
CA SER A 34 -19.54 1.05 -22.78
C SER A 34 -19.89 1.28 -21.30
N VAL A 35 -21.15 1.01 -20.91
CA VAL A 35 -21.61 1.14 -19.52
C VAL A 35 -20.91 0.16 -18.60
N VAL A 36 -20.87 -1.12 -19.00
CA VAL A 36 -20.22 -2.18 -18.22
C VAL A 36 -18.73 -1.90 -18.05
N THR A 37 -18.06 -1.46 -19.12
CA THR A 37 -16.64 -1.12 -19.07
C THR A 37 -16.38 0.05 -18.12
N MET A 38 -17.21 1.10 -18.17
CA MET A 38 -17.04 2.24 -17.26
C MET A 38 -17.32 1.87 -15.80
N SER A 39 -18.34 1.04 -15.52
CA SER A 39 -18.58 0.53 -14.16
C SER A 39 -17.36 -0.24 -13.63
N ALA A 40 -16.79 -1.13 -14.44
CA ALA A 40 -15.62 -1.90 -14.06
C ALA A 40 -14.39 -1.00 -13.79
N ILE A 41 -14.21 0.08 -14.56
CA ILE A 41 -13.13 1.05 -14.34
C ILE A 41 -13.32 1.78 -13.02
N VAL A 42 -14.53 2.26 -12.74
CA VAL A 42 -14.87 2.95 -11.48
C VAL A 42 -14.62 2.04 -10.28
N GLU A 43 -15.15 0.82 -10.30
CA GLU A 43 -14.95 -0.17 -9.25
C GLU A 43 -13.46 -0.46 -9.04
N GLY A 44 -12.68 -0.52 -10.13
CA GLY A 44 -11.22 -0.66 -10.08
C GLY A 44 -10.53 0.53 -9.39
N LEU A 45 -10.96 1.77 -9.67
CA LEU A 45 -10.43 2.97 -9.04
C LEU A 45 -10.78 3.03 -7.55
N GLU A 46 -12.03 2.73 -7.17
CA GLU A 46 -12.46 2.67 -5.77
C GLU A 46 -11.67 1.61 -4.99
N LYS A 47 -11.49 0.43 -5.58
CA LYS A 47 -10.70 -0.64 -4.98
C LYS A 47 -9.24 -0.24 -4.81
N SER A 48 -8.63 0.32 -5.85
CA SER A 48 -7.24 0.80 -5.78
C SER A 48 -7.08 1.85 -4.69
N MET A 49 -8.03 2.76 -4.53
CA MET A 49 -8.03 3.76 -3.45
C MET A 49 -8.10 3.10 -2.07
N ARG A 50 -8.98 2.11 -1.86
CA ARG A 50 -9.04 1.34 -0.60
C ARG A 50 -7.73 0.61 -0.30
N ASP A 51 -7.13 -0.03 -1.31
CA ASP A 51 -5.85 -0.72 -1.16
C ASP A 51 -4.74 0.25 -0.75
N ASN A 52 -4.68 1.45 -1.35
CA ASN A 52 -3.74 2.50 -0.95
C ASN A 52 -3.92 2.93 0.51
N ILE A 53 -5.16 3.04 1.00
CA ILE A 53 -5.42 3.36 2.41
C ILE A 53 -4.87 2.28 3.36
N ILE A 54 -4.98 1.00 2.98
CA ILE A 54 -4.48 -0.13 3.77
C ILE A 54 -2.95 -0.21 3.75
N ILE A 55 -2.32 0.12 2.61
CA ILE A 55 -0.86 0.15 2.46
C ILE A 55 -0.23 1.10 3.46
N TYR A 56 -0.84 2.29 3.65
CA TYR A 56 -0.27 3.36 4.46
C TYR A 56 -0.75 3.40 5.93
N GLY A 57 -1.35 2.34 6.45
CA GLY A 57 -1.74 2.26 7.87
C GLY A 57 -3.08 2.92 8.23
N GLY A 58 -3.81 3.43 7.24
CA GLY A 58 -5.15 4.02 7.39
C GLY A 58 -5.16 5.55 7.30
N LEU A 59 -6.37 6.13 7.39
CA LEU A 59 -6.61 7.57 7.23
C LEU A 59 -6.07 8.40 8.39
N ASN A 60 -6.03 7.81 9.59
CA ASN A 60 -5.69 8.53 10.82
C ASN A 60 -4.19 8.61 11.06
N LYS A 61 -3.38 7.98 10.20
CA LYS A 61 -1.92 7.98 10.31
C LYS A 61 -1.37 9.28 9.71
N VAL A 62 -0.52 9.95 10.47
CA VAL A 62 0.22 11.13 10.02
C VAL A 62 1.69 10.90 10.31
N LEU A 63 2.53 11.24 9.34
CA LEU A 63 3.96 11.13 9.45
C LEU A 63 4.53 12.54 9.64
N ILE A 64 5.39 12.71 10.63
CA ILE A 64 6.11 13.95 10.91
C ILE A 64 7.50 13.80 10.29
N ARG A 65 7.79 14.64 9.30
CA ARG A 65 9.06 14.68 8.58
C ARG A 65 9.80 15.97 8.85
N ASP A 66 11.11 15.96 8.62
CA ASP A 66 11.88 17.20 8.52
C ASP A 66 11.38 18.02 7.34
N SER A 67 11.35 19.34 7.54
CA SER A 67 11.12 20.33 6.51
C SER A 67 12.10 21.47 6.70
N ASP A 68 12.46 22.15 5.62
CA ASP A 68 13.28 23.35 5.75
C ASP A 68 12.48 24.41 6.50
N PRO A 69 13.06 25.06 7.52
CA PRO A 69 12.36 26.11 8.25
C PRO A 69 12.01 27.27 7.30
N PRO A 70 10.93 28.01 7.57
CA PRO A 70 10.58 29.16 6.77
C PRO A 70 11.72 30.19 6.68
N ASP A 71 11.86 30.89 5.55
CA ASP A 71 12.95 31.87 5.30
C ASP A 71 13.14 32.89 6.44
N TYR A 72 12.06 33.26 7.14
CA TYR A 72 12.12 34.21 8.25
C TYR A 72 12.75 33.62 9.54
N GLN A 73 12.87 32.30 9.65
CA GLN A 73 13.47 31.58 10.78
C GLN A 73 14.88 31.05 10.48
N ASP A 74 15.44 31.35 9.30
CA ASP A 74 16.78 30.85 8.90
C ASP A 74 17.86 31.18 9.95
N HIS A 75 17.76 32.36 10.58
CA HIS A 75 18.66 32.81 11.64
C HIS A 75 18.59 32.02 12.96
N ILE A 76 17.54 31.21 13.18
CA ILE A 76 17.38 30.33 14.35
C ILE A 76 17.36 28.85 13.98
N ALA A 77 17.51 28.48 12.70
CA ALA A 77 17.42 27.10 12.23
C ALA A 77 18.36 26.16 13.02
N ASP A 78 19.62 26.58 13.23
CA ASP A 78 20.64 25.81 13.94
C ASP A 78 20.36 25.63 15.45
N THR A 79 19.36 26.31 16.00
CA THR A 79 19.02 26.18 17.43
C THR A 79 18.16 24.95 17.73
N SER A 80 17.47 24.40 16.71
CA SER A 80 16.64 23.22 16.85
C SER A 80 17.51 21.97 17.01
N PRO A 81 17.22 21.08 17.99
CA PRO A 81 17.84 19.76 18.06
C PRO A 81 17.33 18.80 16.97
N GLY A 82 16.35 19.21 16.16
CA GLY A 82 15.64 18.35 15.22
C GLY A 82 14.75 17.32 15.93
N LYS A 83 14.31 16.29 15.19
CA LYS A 83 13.44 15.24 15.73
C LYS A 83 14.22 14.29 16.63
N THR A 84 13.91 14.30 17.91
CA THR A 84 14.53 13.53 18.97
C THR A 84 13.52 12.59 19.65
N LEU A 85 14.03 11.67 20.47
CA LEU A 85 13.18 10.84 21.31
C LEU A 85 12.43 11.65 22.38
N ASN A 86 12.96 12.82 22.78
CA ASN A 86 12.29 13.71 23.73
C ASN A 86 10.97 14.24 23.17
N ASP A 87 10.91 14.54 21.87
CA ASP A 87 9.69 14.96 21.18
C ASP A 87 8.61 13.89 21.29
N VAL A 88 8.99 12.63 21.05
CA VAL A 88 8.08 11.50 21.14
C VAL A 88 7.52 11.33 22.56
N TYR A 89 8.35 11.51 23.59
CA TYR A 89 7.88 11.50 24.98
C TYR A 89 7.02 12.73 25.32
N ALA A 90 7.31 13.90 24.75
CA ALA A 90 6.50 15.09 24.90
C ALA A 90 5.12 14.90 24.26
N LEU A 91 5.06 14.38 23.04
CA LEU A 91 3.82 14.04 22.34
C LEU A 91 3.00 13.01 23.10
N LYS A 92 3.63 11.94 23.60
CA LYS A 92 2.95 10.90 24.39
C LYS A 92 2.33 11.45 25.68
N ARG A 93 2.91 12.50 26.28
CA ARG A 93 2.41 13.12 27.52
C ARG A 93 1.40 14.25 27.27
N GLY A 94 1.62 15.06 26.23
CA GLY A 94 0.86 16.29 25.99
C GLY A 94 -0.29 16.16 25.00
N ALA A 95 -0.22 15.23 24.05
CA ALA A 95 -1.20 15.15 22.96
C ALA A 95 -2.30 14.12 23.27
N THR A 96 -3.34 14.55 23.98
CA THR A 96 -4.47 13.68 24.39
C THR A 96 -5.31 13.18 23.22
N LEU A 97 -5.27 13.87 22.06
CA LEU A 97 -6.00 13.49 20.86
C LEU A 97 -5.32 12.37 20.04
N LEU A 98 -4.08 12.02 20.38
CA LEU A 98 -3.36 10.92 19.73
C LEU A 98 -3.70 9.59 20.39
N SER A 99 -3.91 8.58 19.56
CA SER A 99 -4.09 7.19 19.98
C SER A 99 -2.74 6.47 20.12
N LEU A 100 -1.86 6.62 19.13
CA LEU A 100 -0.56 5.95 19.06
C LEU A 100 0.51 6.93 18.58
N VAL A 101 1.72 6.77 19.10
CA VAL A 101 2.92 7.51 18.69
C VAL A 101 4.07 6.50 18.61
N SER A 102 4.81 6.50 17.51
CA SER A 102 5.97 5.63 17.30
C SER A 102 7.14 6.44 16.74
N PRO A 103 8.33 6.40 17.37
CA PRO A 103 9.55 6.87 16.74
C PRO A 103 9.98 5.89 15.65
N GLU A 104 10.56 6.41 14.56
CA GLU A 104 11.18 5.60 13.52
C GLU A 104 12.62 6.04 13.23
N MET A 105 13.53 5.07 13.21
CA MET A 105 14.91 5.25 12.77
C MET A 105 15.16 4.42 11.53
N GLY A 106 15.35 5.09 10.39
CA GLY A 106 15.75 4.45 9.15
C GLY A 106 17.26 4.28 9.05
N HIS A 107 17.70 3.15 8.49
CA HIS A 107 19.07 2.99 8.05
C HIS A 107 19.15 2.14 6.78
N ARG A 108 20.24 2.27 6.01
CA ARG A 108 20.45 1.41 4.85
C ARG A 108 20.99 0.06 5.31
N ALA A 109 20.31 -1.01 4.90
CA ALA A 109 20.72 -2.37 5.23
C ALA A 109 20.97 -3.21 3.99
N ARG A 110 21.99 -4.07 4.08
CA ARG A 110 22.17 -5.24 3.24
C ARG A 110 21.91 -6.47 4.10
N ILE A 111 20.94 -7.28 3.69
CA ILE A 111 20.57 -8.51 4.39
C ILE A 111 21.18 -9.69 3.63
N THR A 112 21.87 -10.55 4.36
CA THR A 112 22.54 -11.73 3.83
C THR A 112 22.15 -12.98 4.61
N TYR A 113 21.85 -14.05 3.88
CA TYR A 113 21.60 -15.36 4.44
C TYR A 113 22.21 -16.41 3.50
N GLN A 114 23.16 -17.20 4.02
CA GLN A 114 23.93 -18.17 3.23
C GLN A 114 24.56 -17.51 1.98
N ARG A 115 24.23 -17.99 0.77
CA ARG A 115 24.72 -17.45 -0.52
C ARG A 115 23.79 -16.39 -1.13
N ARG A 116 22.71 -16.01 -0.47
CA ARG A 116 21.73 -15.03 -0.98
C ARG A 116 21.83 -13.71 -0.22
N SER A 117 21.63 -12.62 -0.96
CA SER A 117 21.60 -11.28 -0.39
C SER A 117 20.49 -10.44 -1.01
N CYS A 118 19.88 -9.57 -0.22
CA CYS A 118 18.88 -8.62 -0.70
C CYS A 118 19.00 -7.27 0.01
N TYR A 119 18.38 -6.26 -0.60
CA TYR A 119 18.23 -4.93 -0.03
C TYR A 119 16.74 -4.73 0.28
N PRO A 120 16.38 -4.48 1.56
CA PRO A 120 15.03 -4.06 1.91
C PRO A 120 14.79 -2.64 1.37
N SER A 121 13.52 -2.31 1.12
CA SER A 121 13.16 -0.93 0.79
C SER A 121 13.23 -0.07 2.02
N GLU A 122 12.84 -0.66 3.16
CA GLU A 122 12.78 0.00 4.45
C GLU A 122 13.40 -0.93 5.50
N PHE A 123 14.40 -0.42 6.20
CA PHE A 123 14.98 -1.06 7.38
C PHE A 123 14.85 -0.06 8.52
N ILE A 124 13.91 -0.36 9.42
CA ILE A 124 13.38 0.59 10.38
C ILE A 124 13.55 0.03 11.80
N GLY A 125 14.10 0.87 12.68
CA GLY A 125 14.03 0.71 14.12
C GLY A 125 12.79 1.42 14.64
N ALA A 126 11.88 0.72 15.29
CA ALA A 126 10.62 1.29 15.76
C ALA A 126 10.17 0.67 17.09
N TRP A 127 9.19 1.28 17.74
CA TRP A 127 8.55 0.69 18.92
C TRP A 127 7.56 -0.43 18.58
N PRO A 128 7.25 -1.33 19.54
CA PRO A 128 6.29 -2.42 19.36
C PRO A 128 4.93 -1.99 18.80
N VAL A 129 4.51 -0.76 19.11
CA VAL A 129 3.25 -0.15 18.70
C VAL A 129 3.11 0.02 17.18
N VAL A 130 4.22 0.02 16.43
CA VAL A 130 4.22 0.19 14.97
C VAL A 130 3.42 -0.92 14.26
N LEU A 131 3.32 -2.11 14.86
CA LEU A 131 2.54 -3.22 14.32
C LEU A 131 1.06 -2.84 14.14
N GLU A 132 0.46 -2.23 15.17
CA GLU A 132 -0.93 -1.77 15.15
C GLU A 132 -1.09 -0.52 14.29
N MET A 133 -0.11 0.37 14.33
CA MET A 133 -0.08 1.61 13.57
C MET A 133 -0.11 1.36 12.06
N ASN A 134 0.76 0.46 11.56
CA ASN A 134 0.87 0.13 10.14
C ASN A 134 -0.09 -0.99 9.70
N ARG A 135 -0.95 -1.48 10.62
CA ARG A 135 -1.90 -2.57 10.38
C ARG A 135 -1.21 -3.77 9.73
N HIS A 136 -0.09 -4.16 10.31
CA HIS A 136 0.64 -5.35 9.89
C HIS A 136 0.06 -6.58 10.60
N THR A 137 0.00 -7.69 9.88
CA THR A 137 -0.45 -8.99 10.35
C THR A 137 0.71 -9.96 10.23
N LEU A 138 0.94 -10.73 11.28
CA LEU A 138 2.01 -11.72 11.32
C LEU A 138 1.50 -13.05 10.76
N GLN A 139 2.29 -13.65 9.87
CA GLN A 139 2.05 -15.01 9.38
C GLN A 139 2.74 -16.04 10.28
N TYR A 140 3.96 -15.76 10.70
CA TYR A 140 4.74 -16.63 11.58
C TYR A 140 5.34 -15.86 12.74
N GLY A 141 5.46 -16.55 13.89
CA GLY A 141 6.15 -16.05 15.06
C GLY A 141 5.43 -14.91 15.75
N ARG A 142 6.20 -13.94 16.27
CA ARG A 142 5.69 -12.79 17.02
C ARG A 142 6.40 -11.50 16.63
N PHE A 143 5.79 -10.36 16.96
CA PHE A 143 6.50 -9.08 16.96
C PHE A 143 7.40 -8.96 18.21
N PHE A 144 8.35 -8.04 18.19
CA PHE A 144 9.11 -7.71 19.39
C PHE A 144 8.22 -6.96 20.38
N ASN A 145 8.51 -7.12 21.67
CA ASN A 145 7.76 -6.50 22.76
C ASN A 145 8.61 -5.44 23.48
N GLU A 146 8.05 -4.80 24.51
CA GLU A 146 8.75 -3.78 25.29
C GLU A 146 10.02 -4.29 25.97
N LEU A 147 10.08 -5.58 26.35
CA LEU A 147 11.27 -6.17 26.96
C LEU A 147 12.40 -6.32 25.93
N ASP A 148 12.09 -6.81 24.73
CA ASP A 148 13.06 -6.94 23.64
C ASP A 148 13.59 -5.57 23.20
N GLU A 149 12.74 -4.54 23.26
CA GLU A 149 13.09 -3.14 23.03
C GLU A 149 14.01 -2.60 24.13
N ARG A 150 13.65 -2.77 25.41
CA ARG A 150 14.43 -2.28 26.53
C ARG A 150 15.81 -2.94 26.64
N GLU A 151 15.90 -4.23 26.32
CA GLU A 151 17.16 -4.99 26.33
C GLU A 151 17.96 -4.87 25.02
N ALA A 152 17.47 -4.09 24.04
CA ALA A 152 18.11 -3.92 22.74
C ALA A 152 18.50 -5.27 22.08
N LYS A 153 17.60 -6.26 22.14
CA LYS A 153 17.89 -7.61 21.62
C LYS A 153 18.12 -7.58 20.11
N PRO A 154 19.06 -8.39 19.58
CA PRO A 154 19.31 -8.51 18.14
C PRO A 154 18.24 -9.40 17.47
N VAL A 155 16.99 -8.96 17.53
CA VAL A 155 15.84 -9.64 16.91
C VAL A 155 15.30 -8.81 15.76
N CYS A 156 14.75 -9.47 14.75
CA CYS A 156 14.14 -8.80 13.61
C CYS A 156 12.84 -9.47 13.15
N VAL A 157 11.97 -8.67 12.54
CA VAL A 157 10.75 -9.11 11.87
C VAL A 157 10.86 -8.75 10.40
N ILE A 158 10.60 -9.72 9.52
CA ILE A 158 10.84 -9.55 8.08
C ILE A 158 9.54 -9.60 7.27
N GLY A 159 9.51 -8.86 6.15
CA GLY A 159 8.44 -8.95 5.17
C GLY A 159 8.53 -10.19 4.26
N ALA A 160 7.42 -10.54 3.64
CA ALA A 160 7.31 -11.72 2.77
C ALA A 160 8.28 -11.70 1.58
N HIS A 161 8.57 -10.54 0.99
CA HIS A 161 9.52 -10.44 -0.14
C HIS A 161 10.95 -10.69 0.30
N ILE A 162 11.33 -10.27 1.51
CA ILE A 162 12.64 -10.56 2.10
C ILE A 162 12.80 -12.06 2.30
N ARG A 163 11.76 -12.72 2.85
CA ARG A 163 11.74 -14.18 2.98
C ARG A 163 11.90 -14.87 1.63
N ASN A 164 11.15 -14.47 0.61
CA ASN A 164 11.21 -15.08 -0.73
C ASN A 164 12.60 -14.94 -1.35
N ARG A 165 13.26 -13.78 -1.19
CA ARG A 165 14.61 -13.53 -1.72
C ARG A 165 15.69 -14.31 -0.96
N LEU A 166 15.58 -14.43 0.36
CA LEU A 166 16.63 -15.07 1.19
C LEU A 166 16.48 -16.58 1.26
N PHE A 167 15.27 -17.08 1.47
CA PHE A 167 15.02 -18.51 1.70
C PHE A 167 14.46 -19.22 0.47
N GLY A 168 13.90 -18.48 -0.48
CA GLY A 168 13.33 -19.02 -1.72
C GLY A 168 11.83 -18.79 -1.78
N ASP A 169 11.27 -18.87 -2.97
CA ASP A 169 9.83 -18.71 -3.16
C ASP A 169 9.10 -19.95 -2.64
N PRO A 170 8.11 -19.82 -1.73
CA PRO A 170 7.26 -20.92 -1.30
C PRO A 170 6.60 -21.68 -2.45
N GLU A 171 6.39 -21.05 -3.60
CA GLU A 171 5.84 -21.74 -4.77
C GLU A 171 6.90 -22.60 -5.47
N SER A 172 8.18 -22.25 -5.36
CA SER A 172 9.29 -22.98 -6.00
C SER A 172 9.74 -24.22 -5.22
N THR A 173 9.44 -24.25 -3.93
CA THR A 173 9.84 -25.30 -2.98
C THR A 173 8.57 -25.97 -2.49
N ASP A 174 8.42 -27.29 -2.61
CA ASP A 174 7.21 -28.01 -2.16
C ASP A 174 7.05 -28.02 -0.60
N GLN A 175 7.73 -27.12 0.11
CA GLN A 175 7.74 -26.99 1.58
C GLN A 175 7.42 -25.56 2.00
N GLU A 176 6.62 -25.43 3.04
CA GLU A 176 6.34 -24.16 3.69
C GLU A 176 7.59 -23.65 4.41
N ILE A 177 8.15 -22.55 3.90
CA ILE A 177 9.38 -21.97 4.42
C ILE A 177 9.04 -21.05 5.60
N ASN A 178 9.28 -21.54 6.82
CA ASN A 178 9.22 -20.75 8.04
C ASN A 178 10.61 -20.14 8.35
N PRO A 179 10.77 -18.80 8.30
CA PRO A 179 12.05 -18.15 8.58
C PRO A 179 12.31 -17.93 10.09
N VAL A 180 11.33 -18.18 10.95
CA VAL A 180 11.45 -17.92 12.41
C VAL A 180 12.53 -18.81 13.03
N GLY A 181 13.33 -18.21 13.93
CA GLY A 181 14.47 -18.84 14.60
C GLY A 181 15.74 -18.88 13.75
N LYS A 182 15.70 -18.52 12.47
CA LYS A 182 16.90 -18.43 11.63
C LYS A 182 17.67 -17.16 11.92
N ILE A 183 19.00 -17.26 11.86
CA ILE A 183 19.90 -16.12 12.00
C ILE A 183 20.21 -15.57 10.61
N ILE A 184 19.84 -14.31 10.39
CA ILE A 184 20.20 -13.55 9.19
C ILE A 184 21.25 -12.50 9.57
N HIS A 185 22.08 -12.10 8.60
CA HIS A 185 23.08 -11.07 8.83
C HIS A 185 22.62 -9.76 8.18
N ILE A 186 22.50 -8.71 8.99
CA ILE A 186 22.17 -7.35 8.55
C ILE A 186 23.43 -6.49 8.70
N ASN A 187 23.97 -5.98 7.60
CA ASN A 187 25.29 -5.31 7.54
C ASN A 187 26.38 -6.06 8.33
N ARG A 188 26.46 -7.38 8.13
CA ARG A 188 27.40 -8.30 8.80
C ARG A 188 27.13 -8.60 10.28
N GLN A 189 26.09 -8.03 10.88
CA GLN A 189 25.70 -8.34 12.26
C GLN A 189 24.61 -9.41 12.30
N PRO A 190 24.68 -10.39 13.22
CA PRO A 190 23.68 -11.46 13.32
C PRO A 190 22.40 -10.96 14.01
N PHE A 191 21.26 -11.29 13.40
CA PHE A 191 19.91 -11.04 13.92
C PHE A 191 19.08 -12.30 13.84
N THR A 192 18.32 -12.60 14.90
CA THR A 192 17.38 -13.73 14.91
C THR A 192 16.03 -13.27 14.41
N VAL A 193 15.52 -13.95 13.38
CA VAL A 193 14.16 -13.72 12.87
C VAL A 193 13.15 -14.25 13.88
N ILE A 194 12.36 -13.38 14.51
CA ILE A 194 11.33 -13.76 15.49
C ILE A 194 9.93 -13.77 14.89
N GLY A 195 9.74 -13.12 13.75
CA GLY A 195 8.46 -13.02 13.09
C GLY A 195 8.55 -12.73 11.59
N MET A 196 7.47 -13.01 10.89
CA MET A 196 7.31 -12.70 9.48
C MET A 196 5.91 -12.16 9.21
N PHE A 197 5.81 -11.07 8.46
CA PHE A 197 4.52 -10.53 8.02
C PHE A 197 3.87 -11.40 6.94
N THR A 198 2.54 -11.40 6.93
CA THR A 198 1.75 -11.94 5.82
C THR A 198 2.09 -11.21 4.53
N GLU A 199 2.13 -11.93 3.41
CA GLU A 199 2.28 -11.31 2.10
C GLU A 199 1.00 -10.55 1.73
N TYR A 200 1.14 -9.24 1.52
CA TYR A 200 0.07 -8.42 0.99
C TYR A 200 0.15 -8.40 -0.53
N MET A 201 -0.98 -8.61 -1.19
CA MET A 201 -1.05 -8.57 -2.65
C MET A 201 -2.44 -8.08 -3.04
N THR A 202 -2.52 -7.42 -4.19
CA THR A 202 -3.83 -7.07 -4.76
C THR A 202 -4.58 -8.34 -5.16
N ASP A 203 -5.92 -8.29 -5.16
CA ASP A 203 -6.73 -9.45 -5.59
C ASP A 203 -6.46 -9.84 -7.05
N ALA A 204 -6.09 -8.88 -7.91
CA ALA A 204 -5.71 -9.15 -9.28
C ALA A 204 -4.43 -10.01 -9.35
N GLU A 205 -3.44 -9.71 -8.49
CA GLU A 205 -2.24 -10.53 -8.38
C GLU A 205 -2.52 -11.90 -7.77
N ARG A 206 -3.37 -11.97 -6.74
CA ARG A 206 -3.78 -13.26 -6.15
C ARG A 206 -4.39 -14.18 -7.20
N LYS A 207 -5.40 -13.70 -7.95
CA LYS A 207 -6.05 -14.46 -9.04
C LYS A 207 -5.06 -14.88 -10.12
N ARG A 208 -4.09 -14.02 -10.45
CA ARG A 208 -3.06 -14.33 -11.43
C ARG A 208 -2.12 -15.43 -10.93
N ARG A 209 -1.66 -15.38 -9.68
CA ARG A 209 -0.83 -16.44 -9.09
C ARG A 209 -1.59 -17.75 -9.02
N GLU A 210 -2.88 -17.73 -8.68
CA GLU A 210 -3.74 -18.91 -8.72
C GLU A 210 -3.82 -19.51 -10.13
N LEU A 211 -3.99 -18.67 -11.17
CA LEU A 211 -3.99 -19.12 -12.57
C LEU A 211 -2.62 -19.68 -12.98
N GLU A 212 -1.53 -19.04 -12.59
CA GLU A 212 -0.17 -19.52 -12.86
C GLU A 212 0.11 -20.85 -12.15
N ARG A 213 -0.39 -21.02 -10.91
CA ARG A 213 -0.35 -22.27 -10.15
C ARG A 213 -1.16 -23.37 -10.83
N GLN A 214 -2.37 -23.08 -11.30
CA GLN A 214 -3.19 -24.04 -12.06
C GLN A 214 -2.50 -24.46 -13.36
N LYS A 215 -1.97 -23.49 -14.12
CA LYS A 215 -1.19 -23.78 -15.35
C LYS A 215 0.05 -24.61 -15.06
N ARG A 216 0.72 -24.38 -13.92
CA ARG A 216 1.90 -25.14 -13.51
C ARG A 216 1.54 -26.55 -13.05
N ASN A 217 0.45 -26.74 -12.33
CA ASN A 217 -0.04 -28.06 -11.94
C ASN A 217 -0.46 -28.89 -13.16
N ASN A 218 -1.02 -28.25 -14.19
CA ASN A 218 -1.43 -28.92 -15.42
C ASN A 218 -0.27 -29.16 -16.42
N ARG A 219 0.96 -28.72 -16.12
CA ARG A 219 2.12 -28.96 -16.99
C ARG A 219 2.79 -30.29 -16.63
N THR A 220 2.65 -31.27 -17.51
CA THR A 220 3.40 -32.53 -17.48
C THR A 220 4.78 -32.31 -18.10
N GLY A 221 5.76 -31.89 -17.31
CA GLY A 221 7.13 -31.66 -17.75
C GLY A 221 8.08 -31.30 -16.60
N PRO A 222 9.41 -31.34 -16.80
CA PRO A 222 10.37 -31.06 -15.73
C PRO A 222 10.17 -29.65 -15.17
N LYS A 223 10.09 -29.55 -13.83
CA LYS A 223 9.95 -28.27 -13.10
C LYS A 223 11.19 -27.41 -13.41
N ARG A 224 11.06 -26.42 -14.29
CA ARG A 224 12.13 -25.43 -14.50
C ARG A 224 12.20 -24.52 -13.27
N HIS A 225 13.33 -24.57 -12.56
CA HIS A 225 13.66 -23.60 -11.51
C HIS A 225 13.90 -22.24 -12.16
N THR A 226 12.82 -21.50 -12.37
CA THR A 226 12.90 -20.10 -12.78
C THR A 226 13.18 -19.31 -11.51
N GLY A 227 14.29 -18.56 -11.46
CA GLY A 227 14.59 -17.71 -10.31
C GLY A 227 13.43 -16.76 -10.01
N TYR A 228 13.25 -16.43 -8.72
CA TYR A 228 12.20 -15.52 -8.28
C TYR A 228 12.28 -14.20 -9.08
N ARG A 229 11.28 -13.94 -9.92
CA ARG A 229 11.16 -12.68 -10.66
C ARG A 229 10.44 -11.70 -9.76
N PHE A 230 11.23 -10.81 -9.18
CA PHE A 230 10.70 -9.68 -8.45
C PHE A 230 9.89 -8.77 -9.39
N ARG A 231 8.61 -8.59 -9.07
CA ARG A 231 7.72 -7.61 -9.72
C ARG A 231 7.34 -6.57 -8.67
N ARG A 232 7.47 -5.30 -9.00
CA ARG A 232 7.06 -4.21 -8.11
C ARG A 232 5.53 -4.11 -8.13
N ASP A 233 4.91 -4.62 -7.07
CA ASP A 233 3.47 -4.47 -6.78
C ASP A 233 3.21 -3.23 -5.93
N GLY A 234 1.96 -2.76 -5.85
CA GLY A 234 1.52 -1.68 -4.96
C GLY A 234 1.85 -1.93 -3.49
N PHE A 235 1.83 -3.19 -3.05
CA PHE A 235 2.21 -3.58 -1.69
C PHE A 235 3.72 -3.82 -1.50
N HIS A 236 4.54 -3.45 -2.48
CA HIS A 236 5.99 -3.66 -2.42
C HIS A 236 6.63 -3.11 -1.14
N HIS A 237 6.27 -1.88 -0.76
CA HIS A 237 6.80 -1.23 0.44
C HIS A 237 6.48 -2.08 1.67
N LYS A 238 5.21 -2.45 1.86
CA LYS A 238 4.72 -3.26 2.98
C LYS A 238 5.33 -4.67 3.04
N ASN A 239 5.69 -5.26 1.90
CA ASN A 239 6.26 -6.61 1.84
C ASN A 239 7.79 -6.66 1.89
N ASN A 240 8.47 -5.56 1.60
CA ASN A 240 9.93 -5.49 1.50
C ASN A 240 10.55 -4.66 2.65
N VAL A 241 9.95 -4.78 3.83
CA VAL A 241 10.38 -4.15 5.08
C VAL A 241 11.13 -5.12 5.98
N VAL A 242 11.99 -4.57 6.85
CA VAL A 242 12.52 -5.24 8.03
C VAL A 242 12.41 -4.29 9.23
N TYR A 243 11.81 -4.78 10.31
CA TYR A 243 11.73 -4.05 11.57
C TYR A 243 12.64 -4.67 12.62
N ILE A 244 13.29 -3.81 13.39
CA ILE A 244 14.03 -4.15 14.59
C ILE A 244 13.61 -3.21 15.74
N PRO A 245 13.91 -3.56 16.99
CA PRO A 245 13.70 -2.63 18.10
C PRO A 245 14.53 -1.35 17.89
N ILE A 246 13.99 -0.19 18.26
CA ILE A 246 14.62 1.11 18.00
C ILE A 246 15.93 1.28 18.77
N ASN A 247 16.00 0.81 20.02
CA ASN A 247 17.22 0.79 20.81
C ASN A 247 18.28 -0.10 20.16
N THR A 248 17.88 -1.22 19.56
CA THR A 248 18.80 -2.08 18.79
C THR A 248 19.33 -1.35 17.55
N MET A 249 18.48 -0.59 16.85
CA MET A 249 18.91 0.24 15.71
C MET A 249 19.93 1.29 16.15
N TRP A 250 19.62 1.99 17.25
CA TRP A 250 20.46 3.02 17.81
C TRP A 250 21.86 2.49 18.19
N MET A 251 21.89 1.47 19.04
CA MET A 251 23.14 0.92 19.59
C MET A 251 24.02 0.26 18.53
N ARG A 252 23.43 -0.39 17.53
CA ARG A 252 24.19 -1.24 16.59
C ARG A 252 24.53 -0.57 15.26
N PHE A 253 23.78 0.42 14.83
CA PHE A 253 23.94 1.05 13.52
C PHE A 253 24.23 2.54 13.59
N LYS A 254 23.43 3.30 14.36
CA LYS A 254 23.55 4.76 14.39
C LYS A 254 24.75 5.24 15.22
N LEU A 255 25.01 4.64 16.38
CA LEU A 255 26.19 4.97 17.21
C LEU A 255 27.51 4.80 16.45
N SER A 256 27.58 3.80 15.55
CA SER A 256 28.78 3.49 14.76
C SER A 256 28.92 4.34 13.48
N SER A 257 27.88 5.09 13.10
CA SER A 257 27.85 5.78 11.80
C SER A 257 28.56 7.13 11.79
N GLY A 258 28.94 7.69 12.94
CA GLY A 258 29.90 8.81 13.06
C GLY A 258 29.57 10.10 12.31
N THR A 259 28.37 10.24 11.73
CA THR A 259 27.97 11.39 10.91
C THR A 259 27.22 12.46 11.70
N ASP A 260 26.66 12.12 12.85
CA ASP A 260 25.90 13.06 13.68
C ASP A 260 26.73 13.36 14.94
N ASP A 261 27.23 14.59 15.03
CA ASP A 261 27.95 15.15 16.20
C ASP A 261 27.01 15.41 17.40
N THR A 262 25.74 15.00 17.28
CA THR A 262 24.73 15.11 18.34
C THR A 262 24.74 13.86 19.22
N PRO A 263 24.86 13.99 20.56
CA PRO A 263 24.77 12.87 21.49
C PRO A 263 23.43 12.12 21.44
N GLU A 264 22.40 12.74 20.88
CA GLU A 264 21.04 12.26 20.92
C GLU A 264 20.62 11.48 19.66
N PRO A 265 19.74 10.47 19.83
CA PRO A 265 19.14 9.75 18.73
C PRO A 265 18.28 10.61 17.82
N ASN A 266 18.85 11.07 16.71
CA ASN A 266 18.09 11.70 15.62
C ASN A 266 17.16 10.67 14.98
N LEU A 267 15.87 10.96 15.05
CA LEU A 267 14.81 10.17 14.44
C LEU A 267 14.71 10.53 12.96
N THR A 268 14.49 9.50 12.14
CA THR A 268 14.22 9.73 10.71
C THR A 268 12.83 10.28 10.52
N ASP A 269 11.85 9.66 11.18
CA ASP A 269 10.46 10.08 11.14
C ASP A 269 9.81 9.84 12.50
N ILE A 270 8.71 10.56 12.76
CA ILE A 270 7.80 10.25 13.87
C ILE A 270 6.44 9.94 13.29
N ASP A 271 5.96 8.72 13.54
CA ASP A 271 4.62 8.34 13.15
C ASP A 271 3.62 8.58 14.29
N ILE A 272 2.50 9.21 13.97
CA ILE A 272 1.39 9.43 14.88
C ILE A 272 0.08 8.91 14.30
N LYS A 273 -0.82 8.52 15.19
CA LYS A 273 -2.17 8.10 14.82
C LYS A 273 -3.20 8.84 15.63
N VAL A 274 -4.07 9.59 14.96
CA VAL A 274 -5.14 10.33 15.62
C VAL A 274 -6.31 9.39 15.99
N ALA A 275 -6.88 9.57 17.17
CA ALA A 275 -7.98 8.72 17.64
C ALA A 275 -9.22 8.85 16.74
N ASP A 276 -9.57 10.07 16.33
CA ASP A 276 -10.72 10.37 15.48
C ASP A 276 -10.35 11.40 14.41
N LEU A 277 -10.76 11.12 13.16
CA LEU A 277 -10.54 11.96 11.99
C LEU A 277 -11.19 13.34 12.13
N ASN A 278 -12.31 13.44 12.85
CA ASN A 278 -13.01 14.72 13.05
C ASN A 278 -12.17 15.73 13.84
N TYR A 279 -11.23 15.23 14.66
CA TYR A 279 -10.32 16.05 15.45
C TYR A 279 -8.91 16.08 14.87
N MET A 280 -8.72 15.65 13.62
CA MET A 280 -7.40 15.62 12.96
C MET A 280 -6.70 16.98 12.99
N GLU A 281 -7.38 18.04 12.56
CA GLU A 281 -6.81 19.40 12.54
C GLU A 281 -6.39 19.86 13.94
N LYS A 282 -7.29 19.73 14.93
CA LYS A 282 -6.99 20.06 16.33
C LYS A 282 -5.86 19.22 16.92
N ALA A 283 -5.76 17.95 16.54
CA ALA A 283 -4.68 17.07 16.97
C ALA A 283 -3.34 17.51 16.38
N LEU A 284 -3.31 17.91 15.12
CA LEU A 284 -2.10 18.42 14.48
C LEU A 284 -1.67 19.77 15.06
N ASP A 285 -2.60 20.64 15.44
CA ASP A 285 -2.28 21.89 16.15
C ASP A 285 -1.68 21.61 17.53
N GLN A 286 -2.21 20.62 18.27
CA GLN A 286 -1.63 20.19 19.54
C GLN A 286 -0.21 19.66 19.36
N VAL A 287 0.00 18.80 18.36
CA VAL A 287 1.32 18.24 18.01
C VAL A 287 2.28 19.36 17.64
N ARG A 288 1.85 20.31 16.79
CA ARG A 288 2.66 21.46 16.37
C ARG A 288 3.12 22.27 17.58
N ASN A 289 2.21 22.61 18.48
CA ASN A 289 2.55 23.41 19.67
C ASN A 289 3.56 22.70 20.60
N ILE A 290 3.44 21.38 20.73
CA ILE A 290 4.38 20.58 21.54
C ILE A 290 5.75 20.55 20.87
N LEU A 291 5.80 20.28 19.55
CA LEU A 291 7.06 20.25 18.80
C LEU A 291 7.74 21.61 18.73
N LEU A 292 6.98 22.70 18.55
CA LEU A 292 7.51 24.06 18.62
C LEU A 292 8.19 24.33 19.96
N HIS A 293 7.63 23.83 21.07
CA HIS A 293 8.24 24.00 22.37
C HIS A 293 9.55 23.22 22.50
N THR A 294 9.63 21.98 21.99
CA THR A 294 10.85 21.17 22.07
C THR A 294 11.92 21.61 21.07
N HIS A 295 11.51 22.17 19.92
CA HIS A 295 12.37 22.69 18.86
C HIS A 295 12.71 24.18 19.04
N LYS A 296 12.46 24.74 20.24
CA LYS A 296 12.78 26.14 20.61
C LYS A 296 12.13 27.20 19.70
N GLY A 297 10.98 26.89 19.11
CA GLY A 297 10.19 27.79 18.28
C GLY A 297 10.47 27.70 16.77
N VAL A 298 11.37 26.80 16.35
CA VAL A 298 11.68 26.56 14.93
C VAL A 298 10.63 25.63 14.32
N GLU A 299 10.10 25.99 13.14
CA GLU A 299 9.20 25.17 12.33
C GLU A 299 9.98 24.35 11.29
N ASP A 300 10.81 23.44 11.74
CA ASP A 300 11.65 22.52 10.91
C ASP A 300 10.96 21.18 10.61
N PHE A 301 9.62 21.12 10.70
CA PHE A 301 8.86 19.89 10.49
C PHE A 301 7.59 20.11 9.66
N GLU A 302 7.19 19.07 8.95
CA GLU A 302 5.93 19.03 8.21
C GLU A 302 5.08 17.81 8.56
N PHE A 303 3.76 17.98 8.48
CA PHE A 303 2.81 16.88 8.63
C PHE A 303 2.45 16.30 7.27
N SER A 304 2.95 15.10 6.99
CA SER A 304 2.55 14.33 5.82
C SER A 304 1.27 13.56 6.12
N THR A 305 0.12 14.10 5.69
CA THR A 305 -1.18 13.44 5.80
C THR A 305 -1.58 12.79 4.47
N TYR A 306 -2.20 11.61 4.55
CA TYR A 306 -2.79 10.96 3.37
C TYR A 306 -4.17 11.54 3.01
N ALA A 307 -4.78 12.33 3.90
CA ALA A 307 -6.10 12.92 3.69
C ALA A 307 -6.17 13.80 2.43
N SER A 308 -5.16 14.62 2.17
CA SER A 308 -5.10 15.49 0.96
C SER A 308 -5.02 14.68 -0.35
N ARG A 309 -4.27 13.57 -0.34
CA ARG A 309 -4.16 12.64 -1.47
C ARG A 309 -5.47 11.89 -1.71
N ILE A 310 -6.21 11.61 -0.65
CA ILE A 310 -7.48 10.88 -0.68
C ILE A 310 -8.62 11.78 -1.14
N ALA A 311 -8.71 13.02 -0.65
CA ALA A 311 -9.67 13.99 -1.18
C ALA A 311 -9.49 14.19 -2.70
N SER A 312 -8.24 14.19 -3.16
CA SER A 312 -7.90 14.21 -4.58
C SER A 312 -8.35 12.94 -5.32
N ALA A 313 -8.23 11.76 -4.71
CA ALA A 313 -8.69 10.49 -5.27
C ALA A 313 -10.22 10.39 -5.33
N GLU A 314 -10.93 10.81 -4.28
CA GLU A 314 -12.40 10.89 -4.25
C GLU A 314 -12.93 11.78 -5.37
N LYS A 315 -12.31 12.96 -5.55
CA LYS A 315 -12.66 13.88 -6.64
C LYS A 315 -12.48 13.22 -8.01
N ARG A 316 -11.41 12.44 -8.20
CA ARG A 316 -11.17 11.68 -9.44
C ARG A 316 -12.22 10.60 -9.67
N ILE A 317 -12.59 9.85 -8.64
CA ILE A 317 -13.64 8.82 -8.73
C ILE A 317 -14.99 9.45 -9.05
N LYS A 318 -15.34 10.55 -8.37
CA LYS A 318 -16.58 11.30 -8.64
C LYS A 318 -16.63 11.81 -10.09
N ASN A 319 -15.52 12.35 -10.59
CA ASN A 319 -15.43 12.80 -11.98
C ASN A 319 -15.51 11.63 -12.96
N ALA A 320 -14.86 10.50 -12.68
CA ALA A 320 -14.95 9.29 -13.50
C ALA A 320 -16.40 8.76 -13.55
N ASN A 321 -17.10 8.74 -12.42
CA ASN A 321 -18.52 8.39 -12.33
C ASN A 321 -19.38 9.30 -13.20
N LEU A 322 -19.16 10.61 -13.12
CA LEU A 322 -19.91 11.58 -13.92
C LEU A 322 -19.68 11.37 -15.42
N ILE A 323 -18.42 11.19 -15.84
CA ILE A 323 -18.07 10.93 -17.25
C ILE A 323 -18.67 9.61 -17.71
N GLY A 324 -18.58 8.55 -16.90
CA GLY A 324 -19.15 7.24 -17.20
C GLY A 324 -20.66 7.30 -17.38
N LEU A 325 -21.36 8.06 -16.53
CA LEU A 325 -22.81 8.29 -16.65
C LEU A 325 -23.15 9.03 -17.93
N ILE A 326 -22.44 10.11 -18.26
CA ILE A 326 -22.66 10.89 -19.49
C ILE A 326 -22.46 10.00 -20.73
N ILE A 327 -21.37 9.23 -20.77
CA ILE A 327 -21.09 8.31 -21.88
C ILE A 327 -22.17 7.25 -21.99
N SER A 328 -22.60 6.68 -20.87
CA SER A 328 -23.66 5.68 -20.83
C SER A 328 -24.99 6.23 -21.35
N ALA A 329 -25.33 7.46 -20.95
CA ALA A 329 -26.54 8.15 -21.39
C ALA A 329 -26.49 8.47 -22.90
N LEU A 330 -25.37 9.01 -23.39
CA LEU A 330 -25.17 9.28 -24.81
C LEU A 330 -25.21 8.00 -25.65
N SER A 331 -24.59 6.93 -25.18
CA SER A 331 -24.56 5.65 -25.90
C SER A 331 -25.96 5.03 -25.99
N LEU A 332 -26.74 5.10 -24.90
CA LEU A 332 -28.14 4.68 -24.91
C LEU A 332 -29.00 5.54 -25.85
N PHE A 333 -28.77 6.86 -25.85
CA PHE A 333 -29.51 7.80 -26.69
C PHE A 333 -29.22 7.59 -28.19
N VAL A 334 -27.94 7.49 -28.57
CA VAL A 334 -27.52 7.22 -29.95
C VAL A 334 -28.00 5.83 -30.40
N GLY A 335 -27.89 4.82 -29.53
CA GLY A 335 -28.43 3.49 -29.81
C GLY A 335 -29.95 3.52 -30.04
N GLY A 336 -30.69 4.26 -29.22
CA GLY A 336 -32.14 4.43 -29.35
C GLY A 336 -32.56 5.12 -30.65
N ILE A 337 -31.89 6.22 -31.02
CA ILE A 337 -32.14 6.90 -32.31
C ILE A 337 -31.81 5.97 -33.49
N GLY A 338 -30.71 5.23 -33.40
CA GLY A 338 -30.31 4.28 -34.44
C GLY A 338 -31.36 3.21 -34.68
N ILE A 339 -31.90 2.61 -33.62
CA ILE A 339 -32.98 1.62 -33.70
C ILE A 339 -34.23 2.25 -34.32
N MET A 340 -34.63 3.44 -33.86
CA MET A 340 -35.82 4.13 -34.34
C MET A 340 -35.73 4.46 -35.83
N ASN A 341 -34.61 5.03 -36.28
CA ASN A 341 -34.42 5.40 -37.69
C ASN A 341 -34.40 4.16 -38.60
N ILE A 342 -33.75 3.09 -38.13
CA ILE A 342 -33.73 1.83 -38.83
C ILE A 342 -35.13 1.19 -38.87
N MET A 343 -35.93 1.25 -37.82
CA MET A 343 -37.31 0.76 -37.85
C MET A 343 -38.21 1.58 -38.78
N LEU A 344 -38.13 2.91 -38.74
CA LEU A 344 -38.94 3.79 -39.59
C LEU A 344 -38.68 3.55 -41.09
N ALA A 345 -37.42 3.37 -41.49
CA ALA A 345 -37.07 3.05 -42.86
C ALA A 345 -37.43 1.60 -43.26
N SER A 346 -38.01 0.78 -42.39
CA SER A 346 -38.42 -0.61 -42.67
C SER A 346 -39.91 -0.74 -42.96
N ILE A 347 -40.66 0.27 -42.54
CA ILE A 347 -42.13 0.30 -42.60
C ILE A 347 -42.60 1.03 -43.86
N ASN A 348 -41.75 1.88 -44.44
CA ASN A 348 -41.88 2.43 -45.79
C ASN A 348 -41.03 1.61 -46.76
#